data_AF-A0ABD6F3K7-F1
#
_entry.id   AF-A0ABD6F3K7-F1
#
_cell.length_a   1.000
_cell.length_b   1.000
_cell.length_c   1.000
_cell.angle_alpha   90.00
_cell.angle_beta   90.00
_cell.angle_gamma   90.00
#
_symmetry.space_group_name_H-M   'P 1'
#
loop_
_entity.id
_entity.type
_entity.pdbx_description
1 polymer ?
#
loop_
_entity_poly.entity_id
_entity_poly.type
_entity_poly.pdbx_seq_one_letter_code
_entity_poly.pdbx_strand_id
1 'polypeptide(L)'
;MFLPQSISVQVNVDVGTHKPEVSGGGLDQRYRLIQYHFHWAQHDHEGSEHTLGGLRYPAEMHLVHKGVDNPEKFAVVGVFLIVGNDGKALKVEENVLPKITEPC
;
A
#
# COMPACT_ATOMS: atom_id res chain seq x y z
N MET A 1 7.23 -11.79 3.75
CA MET A 1 6.84 -13.20 3.54
C MET A 1 5.52 -13.12 2.80
N PHE A 2 5.51 -13.33 1.48
CA PHE A 2 4.29 -13.22 0.70
C PHE A 2 3.39 -14.43 1.02
N LEU A 3 2.12 -14.18 1.36
CA LEU A 3 1.15 -15.24 1.64
C LEU A 3 0.71 -15.89 0.33
N PRO A 4 0.51 -17.22 0.27
CA PRO A 4 0.15 -17.95 -0.96
C PRO A 4 -1.24 -17.62 -1.53
N GLN A 5 -1.97 -16.65 -0.97
CA GLN A 5 -3.32 -16.25 -1.40
C GLN A 5 -3.55 -14.73 -1.44
N SER A 6 -2.54 -13.91 -1.10
CA SER A 6 -2.67 -12.46 -1.15
C SER A 6 -2.55 -11.99 -2.60
N ILE A 7 -3.58 -11.32 -3.10
CA ILE A 7 -3.56 -10.67 -4.42
C ILE A 7 -3.06 -9.24 -4.23
N SER A 8 -2.37 -8.72 -5.23
CA SER A 8 -1.87 -7.35 -5.21
C SER A 8 -2.16 -6.60 -6.50
N VAL A 9 -2.38 -5.29 -6.34
CA VAL A 9 -2.39 -4.32 -7.42
C VAL A 9 -1.40 -3.21 -7.03
N GLN A 10 -0.51 -2.88 -7.96
CA GLN A 10 0.50 -1.86 -7.77
C GLN A 10 0.15 -0.61 -8.57
N VAL A 11 0.24 0.54 -7.91
CA VAL A 11 0.15 1.86 -8.51
C VAL A 11 1.54 2.49 -8.51
N ASN A 12 2.05 2.74 -9.72
CA ASN A 12 3.29 3.50 -9.90
C ASN A 12 2.96 4.99 -9.82
N VAL A 13 3.63 5.72 -8.93
CA VAL A 13 3.33 7.14 -8.71
C VAL A 13 4.22 7.98 -9.62
N ASP A 14 3.62 8.71 -10.55
CA ASP A 14 4.31 9.81 -11.25
C ASP A 14 4.20 11.08 -10.41
N VAL A 15 5.23 11.32 -9.62
CA VAL A 15 5.26 12.39 -8.61
C VAL A 15 5.69 13.76 -9.17
N GLY A 16 5.95 13.90 -10.47
CA GLY A 16 6.32 15.19 -11.07
C GLY A 16 7.35 15.99 -10.25
N THR A 17 7.04 17.25 -9.93
CA THR A 17 7.87 18.13 -9.09
C THR A 17 7.60 18.00 -7.59
N HIS A 18 6.42 17.51 -7.18
CA HIS A 18 6.02 17.38 -5.77
C HIS A 18 6.11 15.92 -5.35
N LYS A 19 7.24 15.54 -4.79
CA LYS A 19 7.50 14.15 -4.41
C LYS A 19 7.17 13.95 -2.93
N PRO A 20 6.10 13.21 -2.58
CA PRO A 20 5.77 12.96 -1.19
C PRO A 20 6.92 12.25 -0.49
N GLU A 21 7.27 12.72 0.71
CA GLU A 21 8.36 12.21 1.52
C GLU A 21 7.92 11.95 2.95
N VAL A 22 8.54 10.96 3.58
CA VAL A 22 8.39 10.60 5.00
C VAL A 22 9.75 10.73 5.69
N SER A 23 9.73 11.21 6.93
CA SER A 23 10.89 11.35 7.79
C SER A 23 10.48 11.38 9.27
N GLY A 24 11.43 11.33 10.19
CA GLY A 24 11.16 11.24 11.63
C GLY A 24 10.81 9.81 12.07
N GLY A 25 10.25 9.64 13.28
CA GLY A 25 9.81 8.33 13.78
C GLY A 25 10.91 7.26 13.92
N GLY A 26 12.19 7.68 14.00
CA GLY A 26 13.34 6.78 14.04
C GLY A 26 14.00 6.52 12.67
N LEU A 27 13.49 7.13 11.60
CA LEU A 27 14.14 7.11 10.29
C LEU A 27 15.39 7.98 10.28
N ASP A 28 16.43 7.51 9.60
CA ASP A 28 17.77 8.11 9.55
C ASP A 28 17.95 9.14 8.43
N GLN A 29 16.99 9.23 7.51
CA GLN A 29 16.96 10.16 6.39
C GLN A 29 15.53 10.40 5.92
N ARG A 30 15.36 11.22 4.88
CA ARG A 30 14.07 11.34 4.17
C ARG A 30 13.91 10.18 3.20
N TYR A 31 12.68 9.71 3.05
CA TYR A 31 12.32 8.63 2.14
C TYR A 31 11.20 9.09 1.22
N ARG A 32 11.37 8.92 -0.09
CA ARG A 32 10.47 9.40 -1.13
C ARG A 32 9.57 8.31 -1.66
N LEU A 33 8.27 8.58 -1.78
CA LEU A 33 7.29 7.64 -2.30
C LEU A 33 7.60 7.28 -3.76
N ILE A 34 7.61 5.98 -4.07
CA ILE A 34 7.88 5.47 -5.43
C ILE A 34 6.72 4.63 -5.98
N GLN A 35 5.98 3.95 -5.11
CA GLN A 35 4.79 3.17 -5.46
C GLN A 35 3.93 2.98 -4.21
N TYR A 36 2.70 2.56 -4.43
CA TYR A 36 1.94 1.89 -3.38
C TYR A 36 1.23 0.66 -3.96
N HIS A 37 0.92 -0.29 -3.09
CA HIS A 37 0.17 -1.47 -3.46
C HIS A 37 -0.71 -1.93 -2.31
N PHE A 38 -1.69 -2.76 -2.66
CA PHE A 38 -2.61 -3.36 -1.71
C PHE A 38 -2.34 -4.86 -1.62
N HIS A 39 -2.64 -5.41 -0.46
CA HIS A 39 -2.81 -6.84 -0.22
C HIS A 39 -4.24 -7.07 0.26
N TRP A 40 -4.93 -8.00 -0.37
CA TRP A 40 -6.25 -8.46 0.05
C TRP A 40 -6.40 -9.96 -0.22
N ALA A 41 -7.44 -10.55 0.37
CA ALA A 41 -7.78 -11.95 0.20
C ALA A 41 -9.26 -12.10 -0.18
N GLN A 42 -9.68 -13.35 -0.39
CA GLN A 42 -11.07 -13.68 -0.73
C GLN A 42 -12.04 -13.34 0.42
N HIS A 43 -11.58 -13.36 1.66
CA HIS A 43 -12.39 -13.13 2.84
C HIS A 43 -11.85 -11.97 3.69
N ASP A 44 -12.78 -11.17 4.22
CA ASP A 44 -12.51 -9.95 5.01
C ASP A 44 -11.67 -10.17 6.28
N HIS A 45 -11.47 -11.41 6.71
CA HIS A 45 -10.68 -11.76 7.90
C HIS A 45 -9.31 -12.35 7.56
N GLU A 46 -8.87 -12.24 6.31
CA GLU A 46 -7.65 -12.90 5.82
C GLU A 46 -6.72 -11.99 5.00
N GLY A 47 -7.10 -10.73 4.73
CA GLY A 47 -6.44 -9.93 3.70
C GLY A 47 -5.14 -9.25 4.08
N SER A 48 -5.00 -8.72 5.30
CA SER A 48 -3.76 -8.04 5.73
C SER A 48 -2.62 -9.03 5.92
N GLU A 49 -1.39 -8.62 5.57
CA GLU A 49 -0.19 -9.43 5.78
C GLU A 49 0.20 -9.42 7.27
N HIS A 50 0.23 -8.23 7.88
CA HIS A 50 0.43 -8.03 9.31
C HIS A 50 -0.84 -8.35 10.10
N THR A 51 -0.66 -8.58 11.41
CA THR A 51 -1.76 -8.86 12.34
C THR A 51 -1.70 -7.94 13.55
N LEU A 52 -2.86 -7.62 14.12
CA LEU A 52 -2.96 -6.91 15.39
C LEU A 52 -3.66 -7.81 16.41
N GLY A 53 -2.95 -8.22 17.46
CA GLY A 53 -3.48 -9.17 18.45
C GLY A 53 -3.89 -10.52 17.85
N GLY A 54 -3.22 -10.95 16.77
CA GLY A 54 -3.55 -12.18 16.03
C GLY A 54 -4.70 -12.04 15.02
N LEU A 55 -5.37 -10.87 14.96
CA LEU A 55 -6.43 -10.60 14.00
C LEU A 55 -5.84 -10.03 12.70
N ARG A 56 -6.42 -10.45 11.58
CA ARG A 56 -6.19 -9.87 10.25
C ARG A 56 -7.31 -8.91 9.89
N TYR A 57 -6.96 -7.93 9.07
CA TYR A 57 -7.87 -6.95 8.50
C TYR A 57 -8.24 -7.34 7.06
N PRO A 58 -9.34 -6.79 6.51
CA PRO A 58 -9.77 -7.06 5.14
C PRO A 58 -8.72 -6.79 4.06
N ALA A 59 -7.87 -5.78 4.27
CA ALA A 59 -6.76 -5.48 3.38
C ALA A 59 -5.67 -4.68 4.11
N GLU A 60 -4.50 -4.61 3.49
CA GLU A 60 -3.37 -3.79 3.93
C GLU A 60 -2.79 -3.04 2.73
N MET A 61 -2.56 -1.73 2.91
CA MET A 61 -1.87 -0.89 1.92
C MET A 61 -0.42 -0.68 2.34
N HIS A 62 0.49 -0.87 1.40
CA HIS A 62 1.90 -0.55 1.54
C HIS A 62 2.25 0.68 0.70
N LEU A 63 2.67 1.76 1.35
CA LEU A 63 3.28 2.92 0.72
C LEU A 63 4.80 2.73 0.74
N VAL A 64 5.41 2.46 -0.42
CA VAL A 64 6.83 2.12 -0.51
C VAL A 64 7.65 3.35 -0.86
N HIS A 65 8.66 3.61 -0.04
CA HIS A 65 9.53 4.77 -0.15
C HIS A 65 11.00 4.36 -0.27
N LYS A 66 11.77 5.11 -1.06
CA LYS A 66 13.21 4.93 -1.28
C LYS A 66 13.99 6.08 -0.64
N GLY A 67 15.13 5.78 -0.03
CA GLY A 67 15.95 6.79 0.65
C GLY A 67 16.42 7.90 -0.30
N VAL A 68 16.35 9.15 0.17
CA VAL A 68 16.77 10.33 -0.62
C VAL A 68 18.29 10.44 -0.66
N ASP A 69 18.98 10.16 0.45
CA ASP A 69 20.43 10.27 0.56
C ASP A 69 21.12 8.94 0.24
N ASN A 70 20.57 7.81 0.71
CA ASN A 70 20.96 6.46 0.33
C ASN A 70 19.79 5.71 -0.33
N PRO A 71 19.77 5.61 -1.67
CA PRO A 71 18.70 4.93 -2.40
C PRO A 71 18.59 3.42 -2.12
N GLU A 72 19.60 2.75 -1.59
CA GLU A 72 19.52 1.31 -1.28
C GLU A 72 18.66 1.01 -0.04
N LYS A 73 18.25 2.05 0.70
CA LYS A 73 17.38 1.92 1.86
C LYS A 73 15.92 2.15 1.47
N PHE A 74 15.05 1.38 2.11
CA PHE A 74 13.60 1.46 1.92
C PHE A 74 12.88 1.70 3.24
N ALA A 75 11.78 2.42 3.17
CA ALA A 75 10.80 2.56 4.24
C ALA A 75 9.41 2.25 3.69
N VAL A 76 8.67 1.37 4.37
CA VAL A 76 7.31 1.01 3.99
C VAL A 76 6.37 1.45 5.10
N VAL A 77 5.39 2.28 4.76
CA VAL A 77 4.29 2.61 5.67
C VAL A 77 3.15 1.65 5.38
N GLY A 78 2.86 0.78 6.35
CA GLY A 78 1.73 -0.13 6.32
C GLY A 78 0.48 0.51 6.90
N VAL A 79 -0.65 0.38 6.21
CA VAL A 79 -1.95 0.92 6.62
C VAL A 79 -2.99 -0.19 6.53
N PHE A 80 -3.58 -0.55 7.67
CA PHE A 80 -4.72 -1.48 7.69
C PHE A 80 -5.97 -0.81 7.12
N LEU A 81 -6.70 -1.55 6.29
CA LEU A 81 -7.97 -1.12 5.72
C LEU A 81 -9.12 -1.91 6.36
N ILE A 82 -10.20 -1.20 6.69
CA ILE A 82 -11.45 -1.77 7.17
C ILE A 82 -12.54 -1.56 6.11
N VAL A 83 -13.46 -2.52 5.99
CA VAL A 83 -14.65 -2.34 5.16
C VAL A 83 -15.57 -1.30 5.81
N GLY A 84 -15.94 -0.29 5.05
CA GLY A 84 -16.85 0.78 5.46
C GLY A 84 -17.80 1.17 4.34
N ASN A 85 -18.73 2.09 4.63
CA ASN A 85 -19.87 2.35 3.74
C ASN A 85 -19.77 3.64 2.92
N ASP A 86 -18.71 4.45 3.04
CA ASP A 86 -18.64 5.75 2.38
C ASP A 86 -17.79 5.77 1.10
N GLY A 87 -16.92 4.75 0.88
CA GLY A 87 -16.11 4.59 -0.33
C GLY A 87 -15.16 5.74 -0.63
N LYS A 88 -14.91 6.64 0.35
CA LYS A 88 -14.21 7.90 0.06
C LYS A 88 -12.70 7.72 -0.07
N ALA A 89 -12.11 6.85 0.75
CA ALA A 89 -10.66 6.71 0.87
C ALA A 89 -9.98 6.22 -0.42
N LEU A 90 -10.66 5.37 -1.20
CA LEU A 90 -10.12 4.72 -2.40
C LEU A 90 -10.93 5.05 -3.67
N LYS A 91 -11.59 6.22 -3.68
CA LYS A 91 -12.49 6.59 -4.78
C LYS A 91 -11.78 6.71 -6.12
N VAL A 92 -10.53 7.15 -6.11
CA VAL A 92 -9.71 7.29 -7.32
C VAL A 92 -9.42 5.91 -7.90
N GLU A 93 -9.00 4.98 -7.05
CA GLU A 93 -8.68 3.60 -7.40
C GLU A 93 -9.93 2.86 -7.91
N GLU A 94 -11.07 3.00 -7.24
CA GLU A 94 -12.36 2.41 -7.65
C GLU A 94 -12.70 2.74 -9.11
N ASN A 95 -12.40 3.96 -9.57
CA ASN A 95 -12.67 4.39 -10.95
C ASN A 95 -11.69 3.81 -11.99
N VAL A 96 -10.54 3.29 -11.56
CA VAL A 96 -9.46 2.80 -12.42
C VAL A 96 -9.42 1.27 -12.44
N LEU A 97 -9.70 0.60 -11.31
CA LEU A 97 -9.63 -0.85 -11.17
C LEU A 97 -10.40 -1.62 -12.27
N PRO A 98 -11.61 -1.23 -12.69
CA PRO A 98 -12.32 -1.95 -13.77
C PRO A 98 -11.60 -1.93 -15.13
N LYS A 99 -10.64 -1.02 -15.33
CA LYS A 99 -9.88 -0.90 -16.60
C LYS A 99 -8.68 -1.84 -16.66
N ILE A 100 -8.32 -2.45 -15.54
CA ILE A 100 -7.15 -3.35 -15.42
C ILE A 100 -7.55 -4.78 -15.04
N THR A 101 -8.86 -5.05 -14.87
CA THR A 101 -9.41 -6.36 -14.49
C THR A 101 -9.74 -7.26 -15.69
N GLU A 102 -9.72 -6.73 -16.91
CA GLU A 102 -9.84 -7.55 -18.11
C GLU A 102 -8.46 -8.16 -18.42
N PRO A 103 -8.30 -9.50 -18.32
CA PRO A 103 -7.06 -10.13 -18.74
C PRO A 103 -6.89 -9.91 -20.25
N CYS A 104 -5.71 -9.42 -20.64
CA CYS A 104 -5.28 -9.41 -22.04
C CYS A 104 -5.32 -10.83 -22.64
#